data_AF-C8XKV9-F1
#
_entry.id   AF-C8XKV9-F1
#
_cell.length_a   1.000
_cell.length_b   1.000
_cell.length_c   1.000
_cell.angle_alpha   90.00
_cell.angle_beta   90.00
_cell.angle_gamma   90.00
#
_symmetry.space_group_name_H-M   'P 1'
#
loop_
_entity.id
_entity.type
_entity.pdbx_description
1 polymer ?
#
loop_
_entity_poly.entity_id
_entity_poly.type
_entity_poly.pdbx_seq_one_letter_code
_entity_poly.pdbx_strand_id
1 'polypeptide(L)'
;MVVLMFGFTPASAAPARAQHSGDIIVDDAGAVVENLDITGSIFVKANNVTIRNVTVRYKYYHSIRIEPGTKGTRIYDTDVQCLGDRTNGVVFGGYYAERVHVNGCRHDFLFSDENPATIVDSSIDGVPYSNVSGTTNSSSTASTTRTSTPTSSAPTTTSRSTTSSQAPSTSAASPVIDAAWPTPDSTGPRQSSQRTTGNLSSSAAGELISRVTVAGRLTIRHDNVTVRDVTVNGTGTYMIQVLKKSDGTCPRNVRIEYTEINGANAAENDIPLYSPDCGYVFDHGYIHNVGRTSRLVNDTTISNSYVFSNRTGSSGAHRGAVGTNGGNNNQIINNVLMCEGVGCSAAIPMYGDFMPVTGLLVQHNLLATTGSYCAYGGSVDSKPYPNGSNIRFIDNHFSTRYFPTCGRYGPIIGFDNGVRGNVWTGNVWHETGRAVSAN
;
A
#
# COMPACT_ATOMS: atom_id res chain seq x y z
N MET A 1 31.59 63.04 -25.20
CA MET A 1 31.52 61.57 -25.38
C MET A 1 31.49 60.97 -23.99
N VAL A 2 30.28 60.71 -23.46
CA VAL A 2 30.06 60.24 -22.09
C VAL A 2 30.15 58.71 -22.12
N VAL A 3 31.13 58.15 -21.42
CA VAL A 3 31.25 56.70 -21.21
C VAL A 3 30.30 56.34 -20.07
N LEU A 4 29.20 55.67 -20.39
CA LEU A 4 28.32 55.03 -19.40
C LEU A 4 29.08 53.81 -18.83
N MET A 5 29.54 53.91 -17.58
CA MET A 5 29.91 52.74 -16.79
C MET A 5 28.63 52.07 -16.29
N PHE A 6 28.34 50.87 -16.80
CA PHE A 6 27.36 49.98 -16.18
C PHE A 6 27.95 49.46 -14.87
N GLY A 7 27.48 50.00 -13.75
CA GLY A 7 27.72 49.42 -12.45
C GLY A 7 27.08 48.03 -12.40
N PHE A 8 27.90 46.99 -12.22
CA PHE A 8 27.41 45.70 -11.74
C PHE A 8 26.85 45.92 -10.34
N THR A 9 25.52 45.96 -10.21
CA THR A 9 24.87 45.68 -8.94
C THR A 9 25.22 44.24 -8.55
N PRO A 10 25.87 44.01 -7.40
CA PRO A 10 26.03 42.64 -6.92
C PRO A 10 24.63 42.05 -6.74
N ALA A 11 24.45 40.80 -7.20
CA ALA A 11 23.24 40.04 -6.91
C ALA A 11 22.99 40.12 -5.40
N SER A 12 21.85 40.65 -5.00
CA SER A 12 21.42 40.67 -3.60
C SER A 12 21.56 39.25 -3.06
N ALA A 13 22.39 39.06 -2.03
CA ALA A 13 22.44 37.79 -1.32
C ALA A 13 21.01 37.44 -0.91
N ALA A 14 20.56 36.22 -1.22
CA ALA A 14 19.28 35.73 -0.74
C ALA A 14 19.23 35.90 0.79
N PRO A 15 18.09 36.32 1.37
CA PRO A 15 18.00 36.49 2.82
C PRO A 15 18.36 35.17 3.52
N ALA A 16 19.09 35.28 4.63
CA ALA A 16 19.52 34.12 5.40
C ALA A 16 18.30 33.29 5.84
N ARG A 17 18.30 31.99 5.50
CA ARG A 17 17.21 31.07 5.85
C ARG A 17 17.28 30.72 7.35
N ALA A 18 16.15 30.77 8.05
CA ALA A 18 16.06 30.34 9.44
C ALA A 18 16.03 28.81 9.52
N GLN A 19 16.77 28.23 10.46
CA GLN A 19 16.81 26.79 10.65
C GLN A 19 15.51 26.30 11.29
N HIS A 20 14.93 25.23 10.75
CA HIS A 20 13.77 24.54 11.29
C HIS A 20 14.05 23.04 11.39
N SER A 21 13.78 22.44 12.55
CA SER A 21 13.94 21.00 12.75
C SER A 21 12.58 20.38 13.07
N GLY A 22 12.26 19.29 12.39
CA GLY A 22 10.96 18.66 12.45
C GLY A 22 10.12 18.94 11.20
N ASP A 23 8.97 18.27 11.15
CA ASP A 23 8.04 18.39 10.03
C ASP A 23 7.17 19.64 10.18
N ILE A 24 6.91 20.32 9.05
CA ILE A 24 5.97 21.43 8.96
C ILE A 24 4.64 20.89 8.44
N ILE A 25 3.58 21.09 9.21
CA ILE A 25 2.21 20.81 8.79
C ILE A 25 1.55 22.14 8.46
N VAL A 26 1.11 22.31 7.21
CA VAL A 26 0.44 23.52 6.73
C VAL A 26 -1.05 23.21 6.56
N ASP A 27 -1.85 23.54 7.57
CA ASP A 27 -3.30 23.30 7.64
C ASP A 27 -4.16 24.56 7.53
N ASP A 28 -3.54 25.74 7.46
CA ASP A 28 -4.21 27.02 7.17
C ASP A 28 -4.21 27.36 5.67
N ALA A 29 -5.39 27.68 5.12
CA ALA A 29 -5.51 28.08 3.73
C ALA A 29 -4.84 29.44 3.47
N GLY A 30 -4.05 29.56 2.41
CA GLY A 30 -3.29 30.78 2.09
C GLY A 30 -1.98 30.94 2.86
N ALA A 31 -1.60 29.96 3.70
CA ALA A 31 -0.37 30.02 4.45
C ALA A 31 0.88 30.11 3.55
N VAL A 32 1.90 30.79 4.07
CA VAL A 32 3.19 30.96 3.39
C VAL A 32 4.30 30.32 4.23
N VAL A 33 5.00 29.34 3.66
CA VAL A 33 6.23 28.78 4.22
C VAL A 33 7.41 29.38 3.47
N GLU A 34 8.19 30.24 4.12
CA GLU A 34 9.26 30.95 3.44
C GLU A 34 10.51 31.19 4.28
N ASN A 35 11.64 31.32 3.59
CA ASN A 35 12.94 31.67 4.17
C ASN A 35 13.40 30.66 5.23
N LEU A 36 13.14 29.36 5.02
CA LEU A 36 13.49 28.29 5.96
C LEU A 36 14.52 27.32 5.38
N ASP A 37 15.39 26.84 6.25
CA ASP A 37 16.23 25.67 6.02
C ASP A 37 15.77 24.54 6.93
N ILE A 38 15.10 23.55 6.35
CA ILE A 38 14.29 22.55 7.05
C ILE A 38 15.03 21.22 7.08
N THR A 39 15.23 20.68 8.27
CA THR A 39 15.57 19.27 8.49
C THR A 39 14.32 18.53 8.94
N GLY A 40 13.57 18.01 7.97
CA GLY A 40 12.20 17.55 8.13
C GLY A 40 11.47 17.58 6.78
N SER A 41 10.17 17.32 6.81
CA SER A 41 9.30 17.35 5.63
C SER A 41 8.25 18.46 5.72
N ILE A 42 7.60 18.80 4.61
CA ILE A 42 6.46 19.73 4.57
C ILE A 42 5.22 18.95 4.13
N PHE A 43 4.16 18.99 4.93
CA PHE A 43 2.83 18.46 4.60
C PHE A 43 1.87 19.61 4.33
N VAL A 44 1.48 19.80 3.08
CA VAL A 44 0.49 20.78 2.65
C VAL A 44 -0.89 20.17 2.73
N LYS A 45 -1.69 20.58 3.72
CA LYS A 45 -3.04 20.09 4.02
C LYS A 45 -4.14 21.10 3.71
N ALA A 46 -3.78 22.31 3.27
CA ALA A 46 -4.71 23.40 2.99
C ALA A 46 -4.56 23.96 1.58
N ASN A 47 -5.59 24.68 1.13
CA ASN A 47 -5.62 25.31 -0.19
C ASN A 47 -4.77 26.58 -0.25
N ASN A 48 -4.31 26.94 -1.44
CA ASN A 48 -3.63 28.21 -1.76
C ASN A 48 -2.33 28.45 -0.96
N VAL A 49 -1.66 27.38 -0.55
CA VAL A 49 -0.39 27.47 0.19
C VAL A 49 0.74 27.88 -0.75
N THR A 50 1.61 28.78 -0.28
CA THR A 50 2.84 29.16 -0.98
C THR A 50 4.06 28.67 -0.22
N ILE A 51 4.94 27.93 -0.87
CA ILE A 51 6.26 27.57 -0.35
C ILE A 51 7.29 28.33 -1.18
N ARG A 52 8.14 29.15 -0.57
CA ARG A 52 9.13 29.92 -1.34
C ARG A 52 10.45 30.17 -0.60
N ASN A 53 11.56 30.12 -1.32
CA ASN A 53 12.89 30.34 -0.74
C ASN A 53 13.17 29.39 0.45
N VAL A 54 13.02 28.09 0.22
CA VAL A 54 13.17 27.05 1.25
C VAL A 54 14.22 26.01 0.83
N THR A 55 14.99 25.47 1.78
CA THR A 55 15.66 24.17 1.62
C THR A 55 14.94 23.13 2.45
N VAL A 56 14.69 21.94 1.89
CA VAL A 56 14.18 20.77 2.60
C VAL A 56 15.22 19.65 2.54
N ARG A 57 15.67 19.17 3.69
CA ARG A 57 16.55 17.99 3.83
C ARG A 57 15.83 16.89 4.58
N TYR A 58 15.55 15.79 3.89
CA TYR A 58 14.73 14.71 4.44
C TYR A 58 15.23 13.35 3.99
N LYS A 59 15.17 12.35 4.88
CA LYS A 59 15.70 10.99 4.61
C LYS A 59 14.64 9.88 4.60
N TYR A 60 13.38 10.24 4.90
CA TYR A 60 12.29 9.26 5.00
C TYR A 60 11.48 9.24 3.70
N TYR A 61 10.16 9.41 3.70
CA TYR A 61 9.36 9.01 2.54
C TYR A 61 9.02 10.14 1.54
N HIS A 62 8.53 11.30 1.99
CA HIS A 62 8.16 12.41 1.11
C HIS A 62 8.70 13.73 1.68
N SER A 63 9.50 14.46 0.89
CA SER A 63 10.11 15.72 1.35
C SER A 63 9.10 16.86 1.37
N ILE A 64 8.33 17.04 0.29
CA ILE A 64 7.18 17.95 0.25
C ILE A 64 5.98 17.14 -0.21
N ARG A 65 4.95 17.04 0.64
CA ARG A 65 3.72 16.30 0.38
C ARG A 65 2.52 17.23 0.29
N ILE A 66 1.92 17.33 -0.89
CA ILE A 66 0.63 17.92 -1.19
C ILE A 66 -0.43 16.85 -0.93
N GLU A 67 -1.29 17.06 0.06
CA GLU A 67 -2.34 16.11 0.42
C GLU A 67 -3.51 16.14 -0.59
N PRO A 68 -4.21 15.01 -0.78
CA PRO A 68 -5.37 14.92 -1.66
C PRO A 68 -6.43 15.98 -1.33
N GLY A 69 -7.02 16.58 -2.36
CA GLY A 69 -8.08 17.58 -2.23
C GLY A 69 -7.58 19.01 -1.98
N THR A 70 -6.29 19.20 -1.72
CA THR A 70 -5.67 20.54 -1.70
C THR A 70 -5.55 21.09 -3.12
N LYS A 71 -5.76 22.40 -3.27
CA LYS A 71 -5.72 23.11 -4.55
C LYS A 71 -4.91 24.38 -4.41
N GLY A 72 -4.23 24.78 -5.49
CA GLY A 72 -3.56 26.08 -5.56
C GLY A 72 -2.24 26.16 -4.80
N THR A 73 -1.61 25.02 -4.51
CA THR A 73 -0.25 25.00 -3.93
C THR A 73 0.76 25.54 -4.94
N ARG A 74 1.57 26.52 -4.54
CA ARG A 74 2.61 27.12 -5.38
C ARG A 74 3.97 27.03 -4.68
N ILE A 75 4.96 26.53 -5.40
CA ILE A 75 6.31 26.28 -4.87
C ILE A 75 7.31 27.04 -5.73
N TYR A 76 8.11 27.88 -5.09
CA TYR A 76 9.06 28.77 -5.75
C TYR A 76 10.45 28.66 -5.12
N ASP A 77 11.51 28.77 -5.91
CA ASP A 77 12.87 29.04 -5.39
C ASP A 77 13.26 28.08 -4.25
N THR A 78 13.01 26.78 -4.43
CA THR A 78 13.06 25.78 -3.36
C THR A 78 14.00 24.64 -3.71
N ASP A 79 14.88 24.29 -2.78
CA ASP A 79 15.80 23.17 -2.87
C ASP A 79 15.28 21.98 -2.07
N VAL A 80 15.16 20.81 -2.69
CA VAL A 80 14.77 19.56 -2.05
C VAL A 80 15.93 18.58 -2.14
N GLN A 81 16.45 18.17 -0.98
CA GLN A 81 17.53 17.20 -0.84
C GLN A 81 17.00 15.93 -0.19
N CYS A 82 16.84 14.89 -1.01
CA CYS A 82 16.50 13.55 -0.57
C CYS A 82 17.77 12.84 -0.09
N LEU A 83 17.83 12.57 1.21
CA LEU A 83 19.00 11.99 1.89
C LEU A 83 18.90 10.47 2.06
N GLY A 84 17.81 9.85 1.61
CA GLY A 84 17.62 8.41 1.67
C GLY A 84 17.09 7.86 0.35
N ASP A 85 17.54 6.66 -0.03
CA ASP A 85 17.27 6.00 -1.32
C ASP A 85 15.78 5.77 -1.63
N ARG A 86 14.90 5.93 -0.64
CA ARG A 86 13.44 5.80 -0.77
C ARG A 86 12.67 7.13 -0.66
N THR A 87 13.38 8.25 -0.49
CA THR A 87 12.79 9.56 -0.30
C THR A 87 12.33 10.12 -1.64
N ASN A 88 11.09 10.62 -1.69
CA ASN A 88 10.57 11.33 -2.85
C ASN A 88 10.70 12.85 -2.63
N GLY A 89 10.80 13.60 -3.72
CA GLY A 89 10.91 15.05 -3.71
C GLY A 89 9.57 15.71 -3.42
N VAL A 90 8.94 16.25 -4.47
CA VAL A 90 7.64 16.91 -4.40
C VAL A 90 6.56 15.96 -4.90
N VAL A 91 5.60 15.64 -4.03
CA VAL A 91 4.53 14.67 -4.30
C VAL A 91 3.24 15.13 -3.62
N PHE A 92 2.05 14.61 -3.90
CA PHE A 92 1.63 14.18 -5.23
C PHE A 92 1.24 15.45 -6.02
N GLY A 93 0.73 15.33 -7.25
CA GLY A 93 0.39 16.50 -8.05
C GLY A 93 -0.70 17.41 -7.45
N GLY A 94 -1.14 18.41 -8.20
CA GLY A 94 -2.03 19.47 -7.72
C GLY A 94 -1.28 20.75 -7.32
N TYR A 95 -0.06 20.93 -7.80
CA TYR A 95 0.80 22.08 -7.51
C TYR A 95 1.38 22.73 -8.77
N TYR A 96 1.78 23.99 -8.60
CA TYR A 96 2.65 24.71 -9.51
C TYR A 96 4.05 24.83 -8.90
N ALA A 97 5.10 24.44 -9.63
CA ALA A 97 6.48 24.52 -9.20
C ALA A 97 7.30 25.34 -10.22
N GLU A 98 8.05 26.31 -9.73
CA GLU A 98 8.91 27.18 -10.53
C GLU A 98 10.25 27.39 -9.82
N ARG A 99 11.37 27.16 -10.51
CA ARG A 99 12.72 27.21 -9.90
C ARG A 99 12.83 26.31 -8.66
N VAL A 100 12.35 25.07 -8.80
CA VAL A 100 12.46 24.05 -7.77
C VAL A 100 13.53 23.03 -8.16
N HIS A 101 14.48 22.78 -7.26
CA HIS A 101 15.64 21.92 -7.50
C HIS A 101 15.53 20.66 -6.65
N VAL A 102 15.25 19.53 -7.27
CA VAL A 102 15.08 18.25 -6.58
C VAL A 102 16.32 17.38 -6.81
N ASN A 103 16.95 16.92 -5.73
CA ASN A 103 18.24 16.22 -5.80
C ASN A 103 18.23 14.93 -4.96
N GLY A 104 18.68 13.82 -5.56
CA GLY A 104 18.86 12.52 -4.90
C GLY A 104 17.56 11.79 -4.57
N CYS A 105 16.46 12.13 -5.25
CA CYS A 105 15.13 11.60 -4.92
C CYS A 105 14.80 10.35 -5.73
N ARG A 106 14.08 9.40 -5.13
CA ARG A 106 13.55 8.21 -5.81
C ARG A 106 12.54 8.60 -6.90
N HIS A 107 11.67 9.54 -6.57
CA HIS A 107 10.74 10.19 -7.48
C HIS A 107 10.87 11.69 -7.24
N ASP A 108 11.28 12.45 -8.26
CA ASP A 108 11.60 13.86 -8.13
C ASP A 108 10.34 14.72 -7.97
N PHE A 109 9.58 14.82 -9.06
CA PHE A 109 8.27 15.41 -9.12
C PHE A 109 7.25 14.31 -9.46
N LEU A 110 6.38 13.95 -8.52
CA LEU A 110 5.42 12.86 -8.70
C LEU A 110 3.99 13.39 -8.86
N PHE A 111 3.41 13.18 -10.04
CA PHE A 111 2.05 13.59 -10.40
C PHE A 111 1.43 12.59 -11.40
N SER A 112 0.12 12.70 -11.67
CA SER A 112 -0.58 11.90 -12.68
C SER A 112 -1.51 12.78 -13.53
N ASP A 113 -2.12 12.23 -14.56
CA ASP A 113 -3.06 12.98 -15.41
C ASP A 113 -4.32 13.42 -14.64
N GLU A 114 -4.78 12.63 -13.67
CA GLU A 114 -5.93 12.94 -12.80
C GLU A 114 -5.61 13.98 -11.73
N ASN A 115 -4.33 14.16 -11.41
CA ASN A 115 -3.86 15.16 -10.46
C ASN A 115 -2.53 15.74 -10.95
N PRO A 116 -2.58 16.63 -11.97
CA PRO A 116 -1.38 17.09 -12.67
C PRO A 116 -0.60 18.10 -11.84
N ALA A 117 0.68 18.24 -12.12
CA ALA A 117 1.49 19.36 -11.67
C ALA A 117 1.91 20.20 -12.87
N THR A 118 2.15 21.50 -12.65
CA THR A 118 2.80 22.36 -13.63
C THR A 118 4.18 22.71 -13.11
N ILE A 119 5.21 22.36 -13.86
CA ILE A 119 6.61 22.48 -13.47
C ILE A 119 7.35 23.25 -14.56
N VAL A 120 7.95 24.37 -14.18
CA VAL A 120 8.68 25.28 -15.06
C VAL A 120 10.01 25.67 -14.44
N ASP A 121 11.02 25.95 -15.27
CA ASP A 121 12.33 26.47 -14.88
C ASP A 121 12.96 25.75 -13.67
N SER A 122 12.72 24.45 -13.55
CA SER A 122 13.11 23.63 -12.40
C SER A 122 14.26 22.70 -12.77
N SER A 123 14.77 21.90 -11.84
CA SER A 123 15.78 20.89 -12.16
C SER A 123 15.65 19.61 -11.35
N ILE A 124 16.17 18.52 -11.94
CA ILE A 124 16.31 17.20 -11.35
C ILE A 124 17.80 16.86 -11.38
N ASP A 125 18.42 16.64 -10.23
CA ASP A 125 19.85 16.31 -10.09
C ASP A 125 20.77 17.27 -10.89
N GLY A 126 20.43 18.56 -10.84
CA GLY A 126 21.16 19.62 -11.57
C GLY A 126 20.85 19.72 -13.06
N VAL A 127 20.03 18.82 -13.63
CA VAL A 127 19.58 18.86 -15.03
C VAL A 127 18.28 19.66 -15.13
N PRO A 128 18.19 20.67 -16.03
CA PRO A 128 16.96 21.44 -16.23
C PRO A 128 15.75 20.57 -16.57
N TYR A 129 14.59 20.90 -15.99
CA TYR A 129 13.33 20.16 -16.14
C TYR A 129 12.11 21.09 -16.12
N SER A 130 11.24 20.92 -17.12
CA SER A 130 9.91 21.53 -17.23
C SER A 130 8.96 20.51 -17.84
N ASN A 131 7.70 20.44 -17.38
CA ASN A 131 6.69 19.49 -17.90
C ASN A 131 5.60 20.16 -18.76
N VAL A 132 5.71 21.46 -19.02
CA VAL A 132 4.86 22.21 -19.94
C VAL A 132 5.72 22.83 -21.06
N SER A 133 5.22 22.78 -22.30
CA SER A 133 5.96 23.21 -23.50
C SER A 133 5.62 24.64 -23.93
N GLY A 134 6.62 25.53 -23.95
CA GLY A 134 6.65 26.87 -24.60
C GLY A 134 6.84 28.04 -23.60
N THR A 135 7.81 28.96 -23.69
CA THR A 135 8.47 29.65 -24.84
C THR A 135 9.85 30.25 -24.45
N THR A 136 10.86 30.07 -25.32
CA THR A 136 12.15 30.82 -25.51
C THR A 136 13.18 30.83 -24.36
N ASN A 137 14.47 30.50 -24.54
CA ASN A 137 15.37 30.85 -25.66
C ASN A 137 16.22 29.68 -26.17
N SER A 138 16.13 29.42 -27.47
CA SER A 138 17.23 28.83 -28.24
C SER A 138 18.42 29.80 -28.25
N SER A 139 19.60 29.29 -27.90
CA SER A 139 20.81 29.65 -28.63
C SER A 139 21.41 28.36 -29.16
N SER A 140 21.14 28.10 -30.44
CA SER A 140 21.78 27.04 -31.20
C SER A 140 23.18 27.48 -31.60
N THR A 141 24.19 26.64 -31.35
CA THR A 141 25.34 26.56 -32.24
C THR A 141 25.62 25.11 -32.57
N ALA A 142 25.93 24.90 -33.84
CA ALA A 142 25.79 23.68 -34.61
C ALA A 142 26.70 22.50 -34.21
N SER A 143 26.12 21.30 -34.40
CA SER A 143 26.67 20.13 -35.09
C SER A 143 28.19 19.99 -35.22
N THR A 144 28.74 18.91 -34.66
CA THR A 144 29.56 18.01 -35.48
C THR A 144 29.50 16.57 -34.97
N THR A 145 29.13 15.69 -35.88
CA THR A 145 29.28 14.24 -35.86
C THR A 145 30.70 13.83 -35.45
N ARG A 146 30.84 12.86 -34.55
CA ARG A 146 31.97 11.92 -34.57
C ARG A 146 31.65 10.61 -33.83
N THR A 147 31.69 9.54 -34.61
CA THR A 147 31.76 8.13 -34.21
C THR A 147 33.08 7.84 -33.48
N SER A 148 33.01 7.17 -32.33
CA SER A 148 34.10 6.29 -31.83
C SER A 148 33.63 5.42 -30.65
N THR A 149 33.54 4.11 -30.87
CA THR A 149 33.89 3.04 -29.90
C THR A 149 35.43 3.08 -29.64
N PRO A 150 36.04 2.32 -28.70
CA PRO A 150 35.57 1.61 -27.50
C PRO A 150 36.48 1.82 -26.23
N THR A 151 36.18 1.08 -25.15
CA THR A 151 37.11 0.51 -24.13
C THR A 151 37.47 1.34 -22.86
N SER A 152 37.17 0.74 -21.70
CA SER A 152 38.14 0.29 -20.67
C SER A 152 37.87 0.75 -19.22
N SER A 153 38.18 -0.20 -18.33
CA SER A 153 38.69 -0.04 -16.96
C SER A 153 37.70 0.18 -15.82
N ALA A 154 37.40 -0.93 -15.16
CA ALA A 154 37.03 -1.01 -13.76
C ALA A 154 38.04 -0.30 -12.84
N PRO A 155 37.58 0.18 -11.68
CA PRO A 155 38.38 0.17 -10.47
C PRO A 155 37.81 -0.83 -9.48
N THR A 156 38.66 -1.81 -9.17
CA THR A 156 38.58 -2.70 -8.01
C THR A 156 38.44 -1.86 -6.74
N THR A 157 37.35 -2.03 -6.00
CA THR A 157 37.27 -1.58 -4.60
C THR A 157 36.93 -2.75 -3.70
N THR A 158 37.78 -2.86 -2.68
CA THR A 158 37.98 -3.95 -1.76
C THR A 158 36.73 -4.21 -0.91
N SER A 159 36.13 -5.39 -1.09
CA SER A 159 35.03 -5.88 -0.26
C SER A 159 35.51 -6.10 1.18
N ARG A 160 35.07 -5.23 2.09
CA ARG A 160 35.18 -5.46 3.53
C ARG A 160 33.97 -6.32 3.92
N SER A 161 34.22 -7.62 4.12
CA SER A 161 33.25 -8.59 4.61
C SER A 161 32.68 -8.11 5.94
N THR A 162 31.43 -7.67 5.94
CA THR A 162 30.59 -7.64 7.14
C THR A 162 29.86 -8.97 7.21
N THR A 163 30.32 -9.80 8.15
CA THR A 163 29.71 -11.08 8.48
C THR A 163 28.23 -10.85 8.81
N SER A 164 27.36 -11.25 7.88
CA SER A 164 25.93 -11.37 8.11
C SER A 164 25.74 -12.39 9.24
N SER A 165 25.34 -11.91 10.42
CA SER A 165 24.89 -12.76 11.50
C SER A 165 23.59 -13.43 11.06
N GLN A 166 23.73 -14.64 10.54
CA GLN A 166 22.65 -15.55 10.19
C GLN A 166 21.68 -15.65 11.38
N ALA A 167 20.42 -15.26 11.16
CA ALA A 167 19.37 -15.51 12.13
C ALA A 167 19.23 -17.04 12.30
N PRO A 168 19.07 -17.57 13.52
CA PRO A 168 18.92 -19.01 13.72
C PRO A 168 17.64 -19.49 13.03
N SER A 169 17.79 -20.41 12.08
CA SER A 169 16.70 -21.24 11.56
C SER A 169 16.27 -22.21 12.66
N THR A 170 15.55 -21.70 13.67
CA THR A 170 14.72 -22.57 14.49
C THR A 170 13.47 -22.84 13.67
N SER A 171 13.31 -24.09 13.22
CA SER A 171 12.04 -24.59 12.73
C SER A 171 11.04 -24.41 13.85
N ALA A 172 10.28 -23.32 13.79
CA ALA A 172 9.26 -23.05 14.77
C ALA A 172 8.17 -24.11 14.61
N ALA A 173 7.80 -24.75 15.72
CA ALA A 173 6.71 -25.70 15.73
C ALA A 173 5.46 -25.03 15.14
N SER A 174 4.80 -25.72 14.21
CA SER A 174 3.49 -25.27 13.72
C SER A 174 2.56 -25.10 14.92
N PRO A 175 1.70 -24.06 14.91
CA PRO A 175 0.63 -23.96 15.89
C PRO A 175 -0.19 -25.23 15.78
N VAL A 176 -0.64 -25.73 16.92
CA VAL A 176 -1.52 -26.90 16.94
C VAL A 176 -2.87 -26.45 16.40
N ILE A 177 -3.05 -26.60 15.09
CA ILE A 177 -4.35 -26.47 14.44
C ILE A 177 -5.14 -27.72 14.83
N ASP A 178 -5.95 -27.61 15.88
CA ASP A 178 -6.88 -28.68 16.25
C ASP A 178 -8.12 -28.68 15.35
N ALA A 179 -9.03 -29.64 15.57
CA ALA A 179 -10.21 -29.83 14.74
C ALA A 179 -11.23 -28.66 14.80
N ALA A 180 -11.07 -27.69 15.69
CA ALA A 180 -11.96 -26.53 15.76
C ALA A 180 -11.66 -25.48 14.68
N TRP A 181 -10.48 -25.55 14.04
CA TRP A 181 -10.02 -24.57 13.07
C TRP A 181 -10.11 -25.07 11.63
N PRO A 182 -10.39 -24.19 10.64
CA PRO A 182 -10.23 -24.54 9.24
C PRO A 182 -8.84 -25.07 8.91
N THR A 183 -8.75 -26.10 8.08
CA THR A 183 -7.52 -26.66 7.53
C THR A 183 -7.59 -26.69 6.01
N PRO A 184 -6.46 -26.91 5.29
CA PRO A 184 -6.52 -27.15 3.85
C PRO A 184 -7.46 -28.30 3.46
N ASP A 185 -7.61 -29.33 4.29
CA ASP A 185 -8.48 -30.48 4.00
C ASP A 185 -9.96 -30.18 4.26
N SER A 186 -10.27 -29.25 5.18
CA SER A 186 -11.64 -28.84 5.49
C SER A 186 -12.12 -27.64 4.67
N THR A 187 -11.28 -27.12 3.77
CA THR A 187 -11.54 -25.94 2.94
C THR A 187 -11.23 -26.21 1.47
N GLY A 188 -11.66 -25.31 0.60
CA GLY A 188 -11.54 -25.51 -0.85
C GLY A 188 -12.55 -26.54 -1.39
N PRO A 189 -12.38 -26.99 -2.64
CA PRO A 189 -13.32 -27.88 -3.30
C PRO A 189 -13.39 -29.25 -2.64
N ARG A 190 -14.62 -29.69 -2.32
CA ARG A 190 -14.87 -31.04 -1.77
C ARG A 190 -15.05 -32.09 -2.86
N GLN A 191 -15.23 -31.63 -4.10
CA GLN A 191 -15.46 -32.47 -5.25
C GLN A 191 -14.50 -32.11 -6.36
N SER A 192 -14.02 -33.12 -7.09
CA SER A 192 -13.18 -32.90 -8.25
C SER A 192 -13.91 -32.10 -9.34
N SER A 193 -13.17 -31.22 -10.00
CA SER A 193 -13.65 -30.47 -11.16
C SER A 193 -14.08 -31.41 -12.29
N GLN A 194 -15.14 -31.06 -12.99
CA GLN A 194 -15.64 -31.75 -14.18
C GLN A 194 -15.08 -31.17 -15.47
N ARG A 195 -14.60 -29.92 -15.44
CA ARG A 195 -14.04 -29.25 -16.62
C ARG A 195 -13.01 -28.19 -16.22
N THR A 196 -12.16 -27.84 -17.17
CA THR A 196 -11.23 -26.70 -17.09
C THR A 196 -11.61 -25.66 -18.13
N THR A 197 -11.48 -24.39 -17.80
CA THR A 197 -11.72 -23.27 -18.71
C THR A 197 -10.69 -22.16 -18.48
N GLY A 198 -10.64 -21.18 -19.38
CA GLY A 198 -9.85 -19.96 -19.20
C GLY A 198 -10.56 -18.99 -18.25
N ASN A 199 -10.63 -17.72 -18.64
CA ASN A 199 -11.47 -16.76 -17.91
C ASN A 199 -12.94 -17.20 -17.93
N LEU A 200 -13.63 -17.00 -16.81
CA LEU A 200 -15.04 -17.33 -16.65
C LEU A 200 -15.77 -16.11 -16.08
N SER A 201 -17.00 -15.88 -16.52
CA SER A 201 -17.88 -14.86 -15.96
C SER A 201 -19.25 -15.44 -15.68
N SER A 202 -19.90 -14.97 -14.62
CA SER A 202 -21.32 -15.25 -14.43
C SER A 202 -22.12 -14.73 -15.64
N SER A 203 -23.13 -15.47 -16.06
CA SER A 203 -23.95 -15.23 -17.25
C SER A 203 -25.40 -14.85 -16.94
N ALA A 204 -25.92 -15.18 -15.75
CA ALA A 204 -27.30 -14.86 -15.36
C ALA A 204 -27.47 -14.81 -13.83
N ALA A 205 -28.58 -14.20 -13.39
CA ALA A 205 -28.95 -14.24 -11.99
C ALA A 205 -29.33 -15.66 -11.53
N GLY A 206 -28.96 -16.05 -10.31
CA GLY A 206 -29.22 -17.38 -9.77
C GLY A 206 -28.30 -18.48 -10.30
N GLU A 207 -27.27 -18.13 -11.08
CA GLU A 207 -26.35 -19.11 -11.67
C GLU A 207 -25.53 -19.83 -10.60
N LEU A 208 -25.42 -21.15 -10.76
CA LEU A 208 -24.48 -22.00 -10.03
C LEU A 208 -23.26 -22.28 -10.91
N ILE A 209 -22.13 -21.64 -10.57
CA ILE A 209 -20.83 -21.98 -11.13
C ILE A 209 -20.22 -23.04 -10.22
N SER A 210 -20.12 -24.28 -10.68
CA SER A 210 -19.59 -25.36 -9.84
C SER A 210 -18.68 -26.32 -10.59
N ARG A 211 -17.80 -26.98 -9.81
CA ARG A 211 -16.93 -28.07 -10.28
C ARG A 211 -16.15 -27.71 -11.54
N VAL A 212 -15.61 -26.49 -11.57
CA VAL A 212 -14.80 -25.99 -12.68
C VAL A 212 -13.44 -25.55 -12.17
N THR A 213 -12.40 -25.88 -12.93
CA THR A 213 -11.09 -25.25 -12.78
C THR A 213 -11.01 -24.05 -13.72
N VAL A 214 -10.83 -22.86 -13.17
CA VAL A 214 -10.66 -21.60 -13.90
C VAL A 214 -9.17 -21.31 -14.00
N ALA A 215 -8.56 -21.54 -15.17
CA ALA A 215 -7.18 -21.21 -15.48
C ALA A 215 -7.06 -19.74 -15.92
N GLY A 216 -7.47 -18.83 -15.04
CA GLY A 216 -7.59 -17.41 -15.33
C GLY A 216 -8.40 -16.69 -14.26
N ARG A 217 -9.19 -15.70 -14.68
CA ARG A 217 -10.03 -14.88 -13.80
C ARG A 217 -11.48 -15.36 -13.80
N LEU A 218 -12.10 -15.37 -12.62
CA LEU A 218 -13.54 -15.52 -12.42
C LEU A 218 -14.18 -14.17 -12.10
N THR A 219 -15.13 -13.71 -12.92
CA THR A 219 -15.84 -12.43 -12.72
C THR A 219 -17.32 -12.64 -12.45
N ILE A 220 -17.84 -12.07 -11.36
CA ILE A 220 -19.24 -12.17 -10.96
C ILE A 220 -19.88 -10.78 -11.07
N ARG A 221 -21.00 -10.72 -11.80
CA ARG A 221 -21.77 -9.48 -12.03
C ARG A 221 -23.28 -9.67 -11.87
N HIS A 222 -23.78 -10.88 -11.60
CA HIS A 222 -25.23 -11.12 -11.51
C HIS A 222 -25.68 -11.41 -10.07
N ASP A 223 -26.96 -11.14 -9.79
CA ASP A 223 -27.57 -11.40 -8.48
C ASP A 223 -27.67 -12.91 -8.20
N ASN A 224 -27.62 -13.30 -6.93
CA ASN A 224 -27.82 -14.68 -6.45
C ASN A 224 -26.87 -15.72 -7.08
N VAL A 225 -25.70 -15.31 -7.56
CA VAL A 225 -24.69 -16.24 -8.09
C VAL A 225 -24.05 -17.02 -6.94
N THR A 226 -23.98 -18.34 -7.09
CA THR A 226 -23.23 -19.23 -6.21
C THR A 226 -22.04 -19.82 -6.97
N VAL A 227 -20.84 -19.63 -6.44
CA VAL A 227 -19.62 -20.32 -6.86
C VAL A 227 -19.33 -21.41 -5.83
N ARG A 228 -19.27 -22.67 -6.25
CA ARG A 228 -19.13 -23.80 -5.31
C ARG A 228 -18.24 -24.90 -5.85
N ASP A 229 -17.31 -25.40 -5.03
CA ASP A 229 -16.41 -26.51 -5.41
C ASP A 229 -15.61 -26.14 -6.68
N VAL A 230 -14.97 -24.96 -6.66
CA VAL A 230 -14.24 -24.36 -7.79
C VAL A 230 -12.78 -24.13 -7.42
N THR A 231 -11.86 -24.43 -8.35
CA THR A 231 -10.45 -24.03 -8.23
C THR A 231 -10.16 -22.89 -9.21
N VAL A 232 -9.55 -21.81 -8.73
CA VAL A 232 -9.07 -20.69 -9.55
C VAL A 232 -7.54 -20.69 -9.53
N ASN A 233 -6.94 -21.06 -10.67
CA ASN A 233 -5.51 -21.00 -10.89
C ASN A 233 -5.18 -19.60 -11.43
N GLY A 234 -4.93 -18.67 -10.51
CA GLY A 234 -4.78 -17.26 -10.84
C GLY A 234 -3.54 -16.97 -11.68
N THR A 235 -3.73 -16.29 -12.81
CA THR A 235 -2.65 -15.93 -13.75
C THR A 235 -2.37 -14.42 -13.82
N GLY A 236 -3.02 -13.61 -12.99
CA GLY A 236 -2.79 -12.17 -12.90
C GLY A 236 -3.57 -11.50 -11.78
N THR A 237 -3.43 -10.18 -11.66
CA THR A 237 -4.07 -9.37 -10.62
C THR A 237 -5.60 -9.54 -10.64
N TYR A 238 -6.22 -9.78 -9.48
CA TYR A 238 -7.67 -9.99 -9.33
C TYR A 238 -8.16 -11.31 -9.92
N MET A 239 -8.01 -12.39 -9.16
CA MET A 239 -8.34 -13.75 -9.60
C MET A 239 -9.85 -14.01 -9.55
N ILE A 240 -10.50 -13.61 -8.46
CA ILE A 240 -11.97 -13.55 -8.36
C ILE A 240 -12.37 -12.09 -8.17
N GLN A 241 -13.29 -11.64 -9.02
CA GLN A 241 -13.84 -10.29 -8.97
C GLN A 241 -15.35 -10.32 -8.79
N VAL A 242 -15.85 -9.50 -7.87
CA VAL A 242 -17.28 -9.15 -7.79
C VAL A 242 -17.40 -7.70 -8.20
N LEU A 243 -18.08 -7.42 -9.31
CA LEU A 243 -18.16 -6.10 -9.91
C LEU A 243 -19.61 -5.68 -10.11
N LYS A 244 -19.83 -4.37 -10.22
CA LYS A 244 -21.14 -3.80 -10.57
C LYS A 244 -21.72 -4.45 -11.82
N LYS A 245 -23.05 -4.58 -11.84
CA LYS A 245 -23.86 -4.91 -13.01
C LYS A 245 -23.67 -3.87 -14.11
N SER A 246 -24.15 -4.17 -15.32
CA SER A 246 -24.19 -3.21 -16.42
C SER A 246 -25.01 -1.95 -16.10
N ASP A 247 -26.00 -2.06 -15.20
CA ASP A 247 -26.81 -0.95 -14.70
C ASP A 247 -26.10 -0.10 -13.61
N GLY A 248 -24.85 -0.42 -13.27
CA GLY A 248 -24.05 0.31 -12.28
C GLY A 248 -24.32 -0.07 -10.82
N THR A 249 -25.29 -0.94 -10.54
CA THR A 249 -25.60 -1.38 -9.17
C THR A 249 -24.81 -2.65 -8.79
N CYS A 250 -24.60 -2.88 -7.50
CA CYS A 250 -23.90 -4.09 -7.04
C CYS A 250 -24.78 -5.35 -7.14
N PRO A 251 -24.20 -6.50 -7.52
CA PRO A 251 -24.89 -7.77 -7.44
C PRO A 251 -25.19 -8.11 -5.97
N ARG A 252 -26.37 -8.68 -5.72
CA ARG A 252 -26.82 -9.11 -4.39
C ARG A 252 -26.64 -10.60 -4.20
N ASN A 253 -26.48 -11.04 -2.95
CA ASN A 253 -26.45 -12.46 -2.56
C ASN A 253 -25.40 -13.29 -3.32
N VAL A 254 -24.22 -12.72 -3.57
CA VAL A 254 -23.10 -13.45 -4.16
C VAL A 254 -22.46 -14.32 -3.08
N ARG A 255 -22.42 -15.64 -3.32
CA ARG A 255 -21.77 -16.62 -2.44
C ARG A 255 -20.66 -17.34 -3.17
N ILE A 256 -19.49 -17.39 -2.57
CA ILE A 256 -18.33 -18.14 -3.05
C ILE A 256 -17.96 -19.10 -1.93
N GLU A 257 -18.16 -20.39 -2.12
CA GLU A 257 -18.02 -21.38 -1.07
C GLU A 257 -17.22 -22.59 -1.54
N TYR A 258 -16.46 -23.22 -0.64
CA TYR A 258 -15.64 -24.39 -0.96
C TYR A 258 -14.77 -24.16 -2.22
N THR A 259 -14.11 -23.00 -2.25
CA THR A 259 -13.36 -22.52 -3.41
C THR A 259 -11.88 -22.44 -3.07
N GLU A 260 -11.04 -22.98 -3.95
CA GLU A 260 -9.58 -22.87 -3.85
C GLU A 260 -9.10 -21.76 -4.78
N ILE A 261 -8.19 -20.92 -4.28
CA ILE A 261 -7.44 -19.98 -5.09
C ILE A 261 -5.96 -20.28 -4.94
N ASN A 262 -5.37 -20.75 -6.04
CA ASN A 262 -3.96 -21.06 -6.12
C ASN A 262 -3.23 -19.98 -6.93
N GLY A 263 -2.43 -19.17 -6.24
CA GLY A 263 -1.67 -18.07 -6.81
C GLY A 263 -0.31 -18.44 -7.39
N ALA A 264 0.01 -19.73 -7.58
CA ALA A 264 1.34 -20.17 -8.02
C ALA A 264 1.84 -19.46 -9.30
N ASN A 265 0.91 -19.09 -10.19
CA ASN A 265 1.19 -18.44 -11.47
C ASN A 265 1.03 -16.91 -11.45
N ALA A 266 0.70 -16.32 -10.31
CA ALA A 266 0.49 -14.88 -10.17
C ALA A 266 1.76 -14.16 -9.72
N ALA A 267 1.83 -12.83 -9.90
CA ALA A 267 2.89 -12.04 -9.29
C ALA A 267 2.70 -11.99 -7.76
N GLU A 268 3.77 -11.76 -7.00
CA GLU A 268 3.67 -11.67 -5.53
C GLU A 268 2.72 -10.54 -5.08
N ASN A 269 2.71 -9.42 -5.78
CA ASN A 269 1.86 -8.27 -5.46
C ASN A 269 0.40 -8.38 -5.98
N ASP A 270 0.01 -9.50 -6.59
CA ASP A 270 -1.35 -9.73 -7.05
C ASP A 270 -2.32 -9.91 -5.90
N ILE A 271 -3.58 -9.50 -6.13
CA ILE A 271 -4.67 -9.58 -5.16
C ILE A 271 -5.68 -10.62 -5.67
N PRO A 272 -5.77 -11.81 -5.08
CA PRO A 272 -6.72 -12.86 -5.42
C PRO A 272 -8.19 -12.45 -5.37
N LEU A 273 -8.64 -11.90 -4.24
CA LEU A 273 -10.02 -11.51 -3.98
C LEU A 273 -10.17 -10.00 -4.08
N TYR A 274 -10.97 -9.54 -5.05
CA TYR A 274 -11.17 -8.12 -5.27
C TYR A 274 -12.62 -7.77 -5.56
N SER A 275 -13.19 -6.94 -4.69
CA SER A 275 -14.41 -6.21 -5.02
C SER A 275 -14.27 -4.76 -4.56
N PRO A 276 -14.06 -3.82 -5.49
CA PRO A 276 -13.81 -2.43 -5.13
C PRO A 276 -15.05 -1.72 -4.58
N ASP A 277 -16.23 -2.24 -4.91
CA ASP A 277 -17.51 -1.59 -4.60
C ASP A 277 -18.49 -2.51 -3.88
N CYS A 278 -18.47 -3.82 -4.16
CA CYS A 278 -19.60 -4.71 -3.90
C CYS A 278 -19.31 -5.78 -2.84
N GLY A 279 -20.34 -6.14 -2.09
CA GLY A 279 -20.26 -7.20 -1.09
C GLY A 279 -20.34 -8.60 -1.68
N TYR A 280 -19.79 -9.56 -0.93
CA TYR A 280 -19.93 -11.00 -1.17
C TYR A 280 -19.64 -11.80 0.10
N VAL A 281 -20.01 -13.08 0.10
CA VAL A 281 -19.59 -14.03 1.12
C VAL A 281 -18.58 -14.99 0.51
N PHE A 282 -17.41 -15.13 1.13
CA PHE A 282 -16.41 -16.15 0.83
C PHE A 282 -16.27 -17.10 2.02
N ASP A 283 -16.66 -18.36 1.83
CA ASP A 283 -16.86 -19.30 2.92
C ASP A 283 -16.18 -20.65 2.65
N HIS A 284 -15.56 -21.27 3.65
CA HIS A 284 -14.82 -22.53 3.49
C HIS A 284 -13.80 -22.51 2.33
N GLY A 285 -13.19 -21.37 2.06
CA GLY A 285 -12.24 -21.24 0.97
C GLY A 285 -10.80 -21.52 1.39
N TYR A 286 -10.01 -21.98 0.43
CA TYR A 286 -8.58 -22.24 0.59
C TYR A 286 -7.79 -21.31 -0.31
N ILE A 287 -6.98 -20.40 0.25
CA ILE A 287 -6.17 -19.47 -0.55
C ILE A 287 -4.70 -19.65 -0.21
N HIS A 288 -3.86 -19.92 -1.21
CA HIS A 288 -2.44 -20.18 -1.00
C HIS A 288 -1.60 -19.80 -2.22
N ASN A 289 -0.27 -19.79 -2.04
CA ASN A 289 0.70 -19.37 -3.05
C ASN A 289 0.49 -17.93 -3.51
N VAL A 290 0.04 -17.06 -2.62
CA VAL A 290 -0.25 -15.63 -2.90
C VAL A 290 0.62 -14.74 -2.02
N GLY A 291 0.91 -13.52 -2.47
CA GLY A 291 1.64 -12.55 -1.65
C GLY A 291 0.70 -11.56 -0.96
N ARG A 292 -0.42 -11.22 -1.61
CA ARG A 292 -1.57 -10.55 -1.00
C ARG A 292 -2.79 -11.42 -1.26
N THR A 293 -3.84 -11.31 -0.46
CA THR A 293 -5.02 -12.17 -0.65
C THR A 293 -6.26 -11.38 -1.01
N SER A 294 -6.59 -10.35 -0.23
CA SER A 294 -7.84 -9.64 -0.39
C SER A 294 -7.65 -8.14 -0.21
N ARG A 295 -8.53 -7.41 -0.87
CA ARG A 295 -8.85 -6.03 -0.55
C ARG A 295 -10.34 -5.95 -0.29
N LEU A 296 -10.71 -6.16 0.96
CA LEU A 296 -12.08 -5.98 1.43
C LEU A 296 -12.42 -4.48 1.37
N VAL A 297 -13.54 -4.14 0.75
CA VAL A 297 -14.01 -2.76 0.72
C VAL A 297 -15.35 -2.66 1.45
N ASN A 298 -16.45 -3.16 0.87
CA ASN A 298 -17.76 -3.06 1.54
C ASN A 298 -18.48 -4.40 1.62
N ASP A 299 -19.28 -4.58 2.66
CA ASP A 299 -20.30 -5.62 2.79
C ASP A 299 -19.78 -7.05 2.53
N THR A 300 -18.51 -7.31 2.84
CA THR A 300 -17.86 -8.58 2.54
C THR A 300 -17.64 -9.40 3.80
N THR A 301 -17.99 -10.68 3.72
CA THR A 301 -17.69 -11.67 4.77
C THR A 301 -16.70 -12.70 4.26
N ILE A 302 -15.60 -12.90 4.97
CA ILE A 302 -14.71 -14.05 4.80
C ILE A 302 -14.86 -14.93 6.03
N SER A 303 -15.33 -16.16 5.85
CA SER A 303 -15.58 -17.08 6.96
C SER A 303 -15.11 -18.50 6.74
N ASN A 304 -14.83 -19.22 7.83
CA ASN A 304 -14.54 -20.66 7.84
C ASN A 304 -13.39 -21.05 6.89
N SER A 305 -12.48 -20.13 6.58
CA SER A 305 -11.51 -20.27 5.49
C SER A 305 -10.08 -20.42 5.99
N TYR A 306 -9.25 -21.09 5.19
CA TYR A 306 -7.81 -21.22 5.41
C TYR A 306 -7.07 -20.35 4.38
N VAL A 307 -6.39 -19.31 4.86
CA VAL A 307 -5.71 -18.34 4.01
C VAL A 307 -4.24 -18.26 4.38
N PHE A 308 -3.38 -18.64 3.44
CA PHE A 308 -1.95 -18.66 3.62
C PHE A 308 -1.22 -17.86 2.53
N SER A 309 -0.87 -16.62 2.87
CA SER A 309 -0.03 -15.77 2.04
C SER A 309 1.45 -16.11 2.27
N ASN A 310 2.02 -16.96 1.42
CA ASN A 310 3.41 -17.44 1.53
C ASN A 310 4.28 -17.12 0.30
N ARG A 311 3.75 -16.47 -0.73
CA ARG A 311 4.54 -16.09 -1.92
C ARG A 311 5.32 -14.81 -1.65
N THR A 312 6.64 -14.92 -1.59
CA THR A 312 7.56 -13.79 -1.40
C THR A 312 8.08 -13.23 -2.72
N GLY A 313 8.46 -11.96 -2.73
CA GLY A 313 8.96 -11.25 -3.89
C GLY A 313 9.66 -9.95 -3.50
N SER A 314 10.15 -9.22 -4.50
CA SER A 314 10.86 -7.95 -4.34
C SER A 314 10.02 -6.72 -4.70
N SER A 315 8.68 -6.89 -4.85
CA SER A 315 7.80 -5.79 -5.28
C SER A 315 7.73 -4.64 -4.26
N GLY A 316 8.13 -4.89 -3.01
CA GLY A 316 7.96 -3.96 -1.89
C GLY A 316 6.50 -3.82 -1.45
N ALA A 317 5.57 -4.64 -1.97
CA ALA A 317 4.18 -4.61 -1.57
C ALA A 317 4.01 -5.00 -0.10
N HIS A 318 3.06 -4.33 0.57
CA HIS A 318 2.59 -4.79 1.87
C HIS A 318 1.73 -6.03 1.69
N ARG A 319 2.24 -7.15 2.18
CA ARG A 319 1.60 -8.46 2.12
C ARG A 319 0.77 -8.72 3.38
N GLY A 320 -0.23 -9.59 3.23
CA GLY A 320 -1.09 -10.03 4.33
C GLY A 320 -2.04 -11.13 3.92
N ALA A 321 -2.67 -11.77 4.92
CA ALA A 321 -3.59 -12.87 4.72
C ALA A 321 -5.00 -12.38 4.38
N VAL A 322 -5.60 -11.46 5.14
CA VAL A 322 -6.88 -10.82 4.75
C VAL A 322 -6.82 -9.36 5.15
N GLY A 323 -7.07 -8.44 4.22
CA GLY A 323 -6.84 -7.02 4.48
C GLY A 323 -7.81 -6.07 3.80
N THR A 324 -7.72 -4.81 4.20
CA THR A 324 -8.47 -3.70 3.63
C THR A 324 -7.59 -2.47 3.52
N ASN A 325 -7.87 -1.66 2.50
CA ASN A 325 -7.25 -0.35 2.30
C ASN A 325 -8.27 0.80 2.54
N GLY A 326 -9.29 0.51 3.36
CA GLY A 326 -10.45 1.38 3.59
C GLY A 326 -11.72 0.68 3.15
N GLY A 327 -12.83 0.95 3.84
CA GLY A 327 -14.09 0.26 3.61
C GLY A 327 -15.01 0.21 4.81
N ASN A 328 -16.21 -0.35 4.65
CA ASN A 328 -17.17 -0.53 5.73
C ASN A 328 -17.82 -1.92 5.78
N ASN A 329 -18.42 -2.24 6.93
CA ASN A 329 -19.32 -3.39 7.11
C ASN A 329 -18.74 -4.75 6.65
N ASN A 330 -17.47 -5.00 7.00
CA ASN A 330 -16.80 -6.25 6.64
C ASN A 330 -16.70 -7.20 7.85
N GLN A 331 -16.63 -8.49 7.57
CA GLN A 331 -16.56 -9.53 8.59
C GLN A 331 -15.49 -10.56 8.24
N ILE A 332 -14.67 -10.93 9.22
CA ILE A 332 -13.61 -11.93 9.14
C ILE A 332 -13.85 -12.87 10.32
N ILE A 333 -14.44 -14.04 10.06
CA ILE A 333 -15.00 -14.91 11.10
C ILE A 333 -14.50 -16.35 10.97
N ASN A 334 -13.99 -16.95 12.05
CA ASN A 334 -13.62 -18.37 12.07
C ASN A 334 -12.63 -18.77 10.95
N ASN A 335 -11.56 -17.99 10.75
CA ASN A 335 -10.55 -18.29 9.74
C ASN A 335 -9.21 -18.65 10.37
N VAL A 336 -8.39 -19.39 9.62
CA VAL A 336 -6.95 -19.48 9.86
C VAL A 336 -6.24 -18.56 8.87
N LEU A 337 -5.58 -17.52 9.36
CA LEU A 337 -5.01 -16.44 8.57
C LEU A 337 -3.50 -16.34 8.81
N MET A 338 -2.72 -16.67 7.79
CA MET A 338 -1.27 -16.68 7.86
C MET A 338 -0.61 -15.83 6.78
N CYS A 339 0.38 -15.02 7.17
CA CYS A 339 1.30 -14.37 6.23
C CYS A 339 2.74 -14.73 6.58
N GLU A 340 3.46 -15.34 5.64
CA GLU A 340 4.85 -15.74 5.82
C GLU A 340 5.77 -15.13 4.76
N GLY A 341 6.96 -14.75 5.23
CA GLY A 341 8.10 -14.34 4.42
C GLY A 341 8.26 -12.83 4.29
N VAL A 342 9.22 -12.44 3.46
CA VAL A 342 9.57 -11.03 3.21
C VAL A 342 8.35 -10.28 2.65
N GLY A 343 8.16 -9.05 3.14
CA GLY A 343 7.05 -8.16 2.73
C GLY A 343 5.76 -8.36 3.52
N CYS A 344 5.63 -9.42 4.33
CA CYS A 344 4.51 -9.55 5.27
C CYS A 344 4.46 -8.35 6.21
N SER A 345 3.32 -7.67 6.20
CA SER A 345 3.06 -6.55 7.09
C SER A 345 2.33 -7.03 8.34
N ALA A 346 1.27 -7.82 8.12
CA ALA A 346 0.45 -8.44 9.16
C ALA A 346 -0.33 -9.65 8.61
N ALA A 347 -0.91 -10.47 9.47
CA ALA A 347 -1.95 -11.41 9.04
C ALA A 347 -3.19 -10.63 8.56
N ILE A 348 -3.59 -9.61 9.33
CA ILE A 348 -4.70 -8.70 8.98
C ILE A 348 -4.19 -7.25 8.86
N PRO A 349 -3.79 -6.81 7.65
CA PRO A 349 -3.50 -5.39 7.42
C PRO A 349 -4.78 -4.59 7.18
N MET A 350 -5.08 -3.63 8.07
CA MET A 350 -6.12 -2.62 7.87
C MET A 350 -5.48 -1.23 7.76
N TYR A 351 -5.54 -0.63 6.58
CA TYR A 351 -4.95 0.67 6.29
C TYR A 351 -6.01 1.60 5.72
N GLY A 352 -6.20 2.80 6.28
CA GLY A 352 -7.06 3.81 5.67
C GLY A 352 -6.38 4.53 4.51
N ASP A 353 -6.02 3.82 3.44
CA ASP A 353 -5.33 4.42 2.29
C ASP A 353 -6.29 5.22 1.39
N PHE A 354 -7.49 4.69 1.15
CA PHE A 354 -8.43 5.27 0.17
C PHE A 354 -9.71 5.80 0.81
N MET A 355 -10.07 5.29 1.98
CA MET A 355 -11.19 5.75 2.80
C MET A 355 -10.99 5.25 4.24
N PRO A 356 -11.75 5.74 5.24
CA PRO A 356 -11.69 5.21 6.59
C PRO A 356 -11.98 3.71 6.64
N VAL A 357 -11.33 2.99 7.56
CA VAL A 357 -11.69 1.61 7.88
C VAL A 357 -12.77 1.65 8.95
N THR A 358 -13.97 1.18 8.65
CA THR A 358 -15.09 1.24 9.60
C THR A 358 -15.88 -0.06 9.67
N GLY A 359 -16.54 -0.33 10.79
CA GLY A 359 -17.52 -1.42 10.89
C GLY A 359 -16.98 -2.80 10.53
N LEU A 360 -15.78 -3.14 11.02
CA LEU A 360 -15.14 -4.41 10.70
C LEU A 360 -15.15 -5.35 11.91
N LEU A 361 -15.79 -6.51 11.75
CA LEU A 361 -15.79 -7.57 12.76
C LEU A 361 -14.68 -8.58 12.47
N VAL A 362 -13.73 -8.72 13.39
CA VAL A 362 -12.71 -9.78 13.39
C VAL A 362 -13.03 -10.69 14.55
N GLN A 363 -13.66 -11.83 14.28
CA GLN A 363 -14.14 -12.72 15.32
C GLN A 363 -13.62 -14.14 15.18
N HIS A 364 -13.14 -14.71 16.27
CA HIS A 364 -12.80 -16.12 16.36
C HIS A 364 -11.83 -16.57 15.25
N ASN A 365 -10.81 -15.79 14.92
CA ASN A 365 -9.80 -16.18 13.94
C ASN A 365 -8.51 -16.64 14.61
N LEU A 366 -7.77 -17.52 13.96
CA LEU A 366 -6.40 -17.87 14.32
C LEU A 366 -5.43 -17.13 13.40
N LEU A 367 -4.57 -16.30 13.99
CA LEU A 367 -3.68 -15.39 13.29
C LEU A 367 -2.22 -15.77 13.53
N ALA A 368 -1.43 -15.84 12.46
CA ALA A 368 0.03 -16.00 12.56
C ALA A 368 0.73 -15.19 11.46
N THR A 369 1.82 -14.50 11.79
CA THR A 369 2.57 -13.76 10.76
C THR A 369 4.05 -13.59 11.06
N THR A 370 4.86 -13.55 10.01
CA THR A 370 6.24 -13.05 10.08
C THR A 370 6.34 -11.53 9.94
N GLY A 371 5.20 -10.83 9.83
CA GLY A 371 5.15 -9.38 9.67
C GLY A 371 5.46 -8.58 10.93
N SER A 372 5.35 -7.26 10.80
CA SER A 372 5.63 -6.31 11.89
C SER A 372 4.69 -6.50 13.08
N TYR A 373 3.39 -6.66 12.83
CA TYR A 373 2.37 -6.88 13.86
C TYR A 373 1.41 -7.98 13.40
N CYS A 374 0.73 -8.68 14.31
CA CYS A 374 -0.27 -9.69 13.92
C CYS A 374 -1.42 -9.05 13.11
N ALA A 375 -1.85 -7.86 13.53
CA ALA A 375 -2.86 -7.06 12.87
C ALA A 375 -2.52 -5.56 12.89
N TYR A 376 -3.05 -4.81 11.92
CA TYR A 376 -3.22 -3.36 12.02
C TYR A 376 -4.70 -3.08 12.22
N GLY A 377 -5.04 -2.18 13.15
CA GLY A 377 -6.42 -1.95 13.60
C GLY A 377 -7.15 -0.80 12.92
N GLY A 378 -6.63 -0.26 11.81
CA GLY A 378 -7.28 0.78 11.01
C GLY A 378 -7.06 2.22 11.47
N SER A 379 -6.57 2.47 12.69
CA SER A 379 -6.14 3.80 13.16
C SER A 379 -4.63 4.01 12.97
N VAL A 380 -4.17 4.15 11.73
CA VAL A 380 -2.72 4.25 11.44
C VAL A 380 -2.39 5.69 11.03
N ASP A 381 -1.69 6.43 11.89
CA ASP A 381 -1.41 7.87 11.74
C ASP A 381 -0.78 8.27 10.40
N SER A 382 0.05 7.40 9.83
CA SER A 382 0.72 7.65 8.55
C SER A 382 -0.20 7.49 7.33
N LYS A 383 -1.45 7.08 7.52
CA LYS A 383 -2.43 6.84 6.46
C LYS A 383 -3.33 8.06 6.21
N PRO A 384 -3.77 8.30 4.96
CA PRO A 384 -4.69 9.40 4.62
C PRO A 384 -5.97 9.45 5.46
N TYR A 385 -6.51 8.28 5.85
CA TYR A 385 -7.68 8.15 6.71
C TYR A 385 -7.29 7.43 8.00
N PRO A 386 -6.62 8.12 8.94
CA PRO A 386 -5.93 7.49 10.08
C PRO A 386 -6.85 7.12 11.23
N ASN A 387 -8.17 7.26 11.07
CA ASN A 387 -9.15 7.13 12.15
C ASN A 387 -10.12 5.97 11.86
N GLY A 388 -9.77 4.75 12.26
CA GLY A 388 -10.63 3.57 12.09
C GLY A 388 -11.67 3.41 13.21
N SER A 389 -12.93 3.11 12.91
CA SER A 389 -14.04 3.12 13.88
C SER A 389 -14.96 1.91 13.80
N ASN A 390 -15.62 1.54 14.90
CA ASN A 390 -16.47 0.35 14.99
C ASN A 390 -15.76 -0.94 14.53
N ILE A 391 -14.46 -1.05 14.83
CA ILE A 391 -13.63 -2.22 14.54
C ILE A 391 -13.57 -3.09 15.79
N ARG A 392 -13.98 -4.35 15.66
CA ARG A 392 -14.19 -5.23 16.82
C ARG A 392 -13.37 -6.51 16.65
N PHE A 393 -12.34 -6.66 17.48
CA PHE A 393 -11.55 -7.88 17.64
C PHE A 393 -12.09 -8.67 18.83
N ILE A 394 -12.78 -9.77 18.54
CA ILE A 394 -13.51 -10.57 19.53
C ILE A 394 -13.05 -12.04 19.45
N ASP A 395 -12.64 -12.62 20.58
CA ASP A 395 -12.37 -14.06 20.73
C ASP A 395 -11.34 -14.64 19.74
N ASN A 396 -10.39 -13.83 19.26
CA ASN A 396 -9.36 -14.30 18.32
C ASN A 396 -8.17 -14.94 19.04
N HIS A 397 -7.53 -15.88 18.35
CA HIS A 397 -6.32 -16.57 18.78
C HIS A 397 -5.10 -15.99 18.03
N PHE A 398 -4.14 -15.47 18.78
CA PHE A 398 -2.89 -14.93 18.27
C PHE A 398 -1.80 -15.98 18.49
N SER A 399 -1.19 -16.47 17.41
CA SER A 399 -0.21 -17.56 17.50
C SER A 399 1.21 -17.03 17.67
N THR A 400 1.96 -17.65 18.58
CA THR A 400 3.39 -17.43 18.77
C THR A 400 4.26 -18.20 17.77
N ARG A 401 3.67 -18.83 16.73
CA ARG A 401 4.36 -19.63 15.71
C ARG A 401 5.64 -18.99 15.19
N TYR A 402 5.60 -17.72 14.81
CA TYR A 402 6.76 -17.07 14.19
C TYR A 402 7.53 -16.17 15.16
N PHE A 403 6.82 -15.51 16.06
CA PHE A 403 7.38 -14.63 17.08
C PHE A 403 6.55 -14.75 18.37
N PRO A 404 7.17 -14.61 19.56
CA PRO A 404 6.45 -14.65 20.85
C PRO A 404 5.31 -13.62 20.99
N THR A 405 5.28 -12.61 20.12
CA THR A 405 4.35 -11.49 20.14
C THR A 405 3.29 -11.53 19.03
N CYS A 406 3.19 -12.61 18.25
CA CYS A 406 2.50 -12.69 16.95
C CYS A 406 2.82 -11.48 16.04
N GLY A 407 3.76 -11.66 15.12
CA GLY A 407 4.43 -10.52 14.46
C GLY A 407 5.54 -9.96 15.33
N ARG A 408 6.48 -9.24 14.71
CA ARG A 408 7.76 -8.88 15.32
C ARG A 408 7.64 -7.93 16.52
N TYR A 409 6.62 -7.08 16.54
CA TYR A 409 6.51 -5.97 17.48
C TYR A 409 5.25 -6.04 18.36
N GLY A 410 4.29 -6.91 18.07
CA GLY A 410 3.10 -7.03 18.89
C GLY A 410 1.87 -7.59 18.17
N PRO A 411 0.82 -7.92 18.94
CA PRO A 411 -0.40 -8.51 18.40
C PRO A 411 -1.19 -7.52 17.54
N ILE A 412 -1.15 -6.23 17.87
CA ILE A 412 -1.87 -5.20 17.13
C ILE A 412 -1.17 -3.84 17.26
N ILE A 413 -1.31 -3.01 16.23
CA ILE A 413 -1.00 -1.57 16.29
C ILE A 413 -2.05 -0.76 15.52
N GLY A 414 -2.13 0.53 15.83
CA GLY A 414 -3.05 1.45 15.18
C GLY A 414 -4.49 1.05 15.46
N PHE A 415 -4.79 0.83 16.74
CA PHE A 415 -6.10 0.41 17.22
C PHE A 415 -6.43 1.17 18.50
N ASP A 416 -7.37 2.11 18.41
CA ASP A 416 -7.77 2.89 19.57
C ASP A 416 -8.83 2.13 20.36
N ASN A 417 -8.41 1.27 21.29
CA ASN A 417 -9.33 0.41 22.05
C ASN A 417 -10.31 1.25 22.90
N GLY A 418 -11.61 0.92 22.84
CA GLY A 418 -12.67 1.65 23.54
C GLY A 418 -13.02 3.01 22.93
N VAL A 419 -12.37 3.41 21.84
CA VAL A 419 -12.58 4.69 21.17
C VAL A 419 -13.37 4.47 19.88
N ARG A 420 -14.31 5.36 19.57
CA ARG A 420 -15.08 5.36 18.30
C ARG A 420 -15.75 4.01 17.99
N GLY A 421 -16.21 3.30 19.02
CA GLY A 421 -16.88 2.00 18.91
C GLY A 421 -15.94 0.81 18.70
N ASN A 422 -14.62 1.01 18.78
CA ASN A 422 -13.65 -0.06 18.68
C ASN A 422 -13.66 -0.93 19.94
N VAL A 423 -13.56 -2.25 19.75
CA VAL A 423 -13.63 -3.22 20.85
C VAL A 423 -12.52 -4.25 20.71
N TRP A 424 -11.81 -4.49 21.80
CA TRP A 424 -10.91 -5.62 21.96
C TRP A 424 -11.34 -6.44 23.18
N THR A 425 -11.81 -7.67 22.96
CA THR A 425 -12.26 -8.54 24.05
C THR A 425 -12.07 -10.02 23.71
N GLY A 426 -11.83 -10.84 24.74
CA GLY A 426 -11.75 -12.31 24.61
C GLY A 426 -10.57 -12.84 23.78
N ASN A 427 -9.69 -11.97 23.28
CA ASN A 427 -8.54 -12.38 22.49
C ASN A 427 -7.47 -13.05 23.35
N VAL A 428 -6.93 -14.18 22.87
CA VAL A 428 -5.99 -15.03 23.61
C VAL A 428 -4.78 -15.44 22.78
N TRP A 429 -3.67 -15.75 23.45
CA TRP A 429 -2.54 -16.43 22.84
C TRP A 429 -2.94 -17.86 22.54
N HIS A 430 -2.81 -18.28 21.29
CA HIS A 430 -3.28 -19.57 20.82
C HIS A 430 -2.67 -20.72 21.64
N GLU A 431 -1.36 -20.66 21.89
CA GLU A 431 -0.60 -21.73 22.52
C GLU A 431 -0.81 -21.83 24.04
N THR A 432 -1.32 -20.78 24.70
CA THR A 432 -1.41 -20.74 26.17
C THR A 432 -2.79 -20.44 26.71
N GLY A 433 -3.73 -19.98 25.87
CA GLY A 433 -5.06 -19.50 26.28
C GLY A 433 -5.03 -18.22 27.12
N ARG A 434 -3.85 -17.62 27.35
CA ARG A 434 -3.72 -16.38 28.13
C ARG A 434 -4.26 -15.19 27.34
N ALA A 435 -4.89 -14.25 28.03
CA ALA A 435 -5.39 -13.02 27.41
C ALA A 435 -4.27 -12.24 26.70
N VAL A 436 -4.61 -11.68 25.55
CA VAL A 436 -3.78 -10.74 24.76
C VAL A 436 -4.36 -9.34 24.96
N SER A 437 -3.52 -8.35 25.22
CA SER A 437 -3.93 -6.95 25.27
C SER A 437 -3.80 -6.28 23.90
N ALA A 438 -4.73 -5.39 23.58
CA ALA A 438 -4.44 -4.32 22.63
C ALA A 438 -3.47 -3.35 23.32
N ASN A 439 -2.33 -3.08 22.70
CA ASN A 439 -1.35 -2.11 23.21
C ASN A 439 -1.91 -0.69 23.24
#